data_AF-A0A6A1Q760-F1
#
_entry.id   AF-A0A6A1Q760-F1
#
_cell.length_a   1.000
_cell.length_b   1.000
_cell.length_c   1.000
_cell.angle_alpha   90.00
_cell.angle_beta   90.00
_cell.angle_gamma   90.00
#
_symmetry.space_group_name_H-M   'P 1'
#
loop_
_entity.id
_entity.type
_entity.pdbx_description
1 polymer ?
#
loop_
_entity_poly.entity_id
_entity_poly.type
_entity_poly.pdbx_seq_one_letter_code
_entity_poly.pdbx_strand_id
1 'polypeptide(L)' 'MKLREILDPALEPILLKQTFISGGRVLIRLGDSDIDYDKNFRFYMTTKLPNPHYLPEVRAASLRGF' A
#
# COMPACT_ATOMS: atom_id res chain seq x y z
N MET A 1 -11.30 -23.68 -5.34
CA MET A 1 -9.96 -23.08 -5.54
C MET A 1 -10.12 -21.62 -5.97
N LYS A 2 -10.29 -20.67 -5.03
CA LYS A 2 -10.48 -19.26 -5.39
C LYS A 2 -9.86 -18.34 -4.32
N LEU A 3 -8.58 -18.57 -4.04
CA LEU A 3 -7.86 -17.87 -2.96
C LEU A 3 -6.49 -17.30 -3.41
N ARG A 4 -6.22 -17.24 -4.72
CA ARG A 4 -4.87 -16.87 -5.23
C ARG A 4 -4.68 -15.38 -5.55
N GLU A 5 -5.69 -14.54 -5.36
CA GLU A 5 -5.68 -13.18 -5.95
C GLU A 5 -6.26 -12.09 -5.05
N ILE A 6 -6.36 -12.31 -3.74
CA ILE A 6 -6.79 -11.25 -2.83
C ILE A 6 -5.52 -10.71 -2.18
N LEU A 7 -5.08 -9.55 -2.67
CA LEU A 7 -4.09 -8.75 -1.96
C LEU A 7 -4.65 -8.49 -0.56
N ASP A 8 -3.87 -8.75 0.50
CA ASP A 8 -4.35 -8.56 1.86
C ASP A 8 -4.93 -7.14 2.00
N PRO A 9 -6.21 -6.98 2.40
CA PRO A 9 -6.85 -5.67 2.55
C PRO A 9 -6.05 -4.73 3.46
N ALA A 10 -5.27 -5.27 4.40
CA ALA A 10 -4.39 -4.47 5.25
C ALA A 10 -3.31 -3.70 4.46
N LEU A 11 -2.98 -4.12 3.24
CA LEU A 11 -1.95 -3.50 2.39
C LEU A 11 -2.48 -2.39 1.48
N GLU A 12 -3.80 -2.27 1.34
CA GLU A 12 -4.43 -1.24 0.51
C GLU A 12 -4.07 0.19 0.95
N PRO A 13 -4.07 0.53 2.26
CA PRO A 13 -3.65 1.87 2.71
C PRO A 13 -2.19 2.19 2.35
N ILE A 14 -1.29 1.19 2.39
CA ILE A 14 0.12 1.36 2.01
C ILE A 14 0.27 1.62 0.52
N LEU A 15 -0.45 0.87 -0.31
CA LEU A 15 -0.40 1.02 -1.77
C LEU A 15 -0.97 2.35 -2.24
N LEU A 16 -2.05 2.80 -1.61
CA LEU A 16 -2.72 4.07 -1.92
C LEU A 16 -2.07 5.28 -1.20
N LYS A 17 -1.05 5.05 -0.36
CA LYS A 17 -0.43 6.07 0.51
C LYS A 17 -1.48 6.84 1.33
N GLN A 18 -2.46 6.12 1.87
CA GLN A 18 -3.52 6.68 2.72
C GLN A 18 -2.98 7.02 4.11
N THR A 19 -2.30 8.15 4.22
CA THR A 19 -1.81 8.70 5.49
C THR A 19 -2.76 9.75 6.05
N PHE A 20 -2.83 9.88 7.37
CA PHE A 20 -3.61 10.92 8.06
C PHE A 20 -2.77 11.57 9.17
N ILE A 21 -3.18 12.76 9.63
CA ILE A 21 -2.49 13.48 10.70
C ILE A 21 -3.27 13.29 12.00
N SER A 22 -2.60 12.82 13.06
CA SER A 22 -3.15 12.71 14.40
C SER A 22 -2.11 13.13 15.43
N GLY A 23 -2.48 14.02 16.36
CA GLY A 23 -1.55 14.52 17.39
C GLY A 23 -0.29 15.19 16.84
N GLY A 24 -0.35 15.79 15.64
CA GLY A 24 0.80 16.40 14.97
C GLY A 24 1.75 15.42 14.27
N ARG A 25 1.43 14.11 14.27
CA ARG A 25 2.20 13.06 13.60
C ARG A 25 1.47 12.58 12.36
N VAL A 26 2.22 12.20 11.33
CA VAL A 26 1.65 11.54 10.15
C VAL A 26 1.60 10.06 10.45
N LEU A 27 0.40 9.49 10.39
CA LEU A 27 0.14 8.08 10.65
C LEU A 27 -0.41 7.40 9.39
N ILE A 28 -0.27 6.09 9.34
CA ILE A 28 -0.90 5.22 8.36
C ILE A 28 -1.60 4.08 9.09
N ARG A 29 -2.78 3.67 8.60
CA ARG A 29 -3.50 2.52 9.16
C ARG A 29 -3.06 1.26 8.45
N LEU A 30 -2.63 0.26 9.19
CA LEU A 30 -2.26 -1.05 8.69
C LEU A 30 -3.04 -2.12 9.45
N GLY A 31 -4.01 -2.74 8.78
CA GLY A 31 -5.00 -3.58 9.45
C GLY A 31 -5.73 -2.77 10.53
N ASP A 32 -5.65 -3.23 11.77
CA ASP A 32 -6.31 -2.60 12.92
C ASP A 32 -5.38 -1.67 13.74
N SER A 33 -4.18 -1.37 13.24
CA SER A 33 -3.19 -0.57 13.95
C SER A 33 -2.84 0.72 13.24
N ASP A 34 -2.62 1.78 14.03
CA ASP A 34 -2.10 3.06 13.57
C ASP A 34 -0.61 3.13 13.84
N ILE A 35 0.17 3.38 12.80
CA ILE A 35 1.64 3.42 12.86
C ILE A 35 2.16 4.74 12.30
N ASP A 36 3.25 5.24 12.90
CA ASP A 36 3.94 6.45 12.44
C ASP A 36 4.48 6.25 11.01
N TYR A 37 4.15 7.19 10.13
CA TYR A 37 4.57 7.17 8.73
C TYR A 37 5.79 8.06 8.50
N ASP A 38 6.89 7.46 8.07
CA ASP A 38 8.09 8.18 7.62
C ASP A 38 7.95 8.55 6.13
N LYS A 39 8.17 9.83 5.80
CA LYS A 39 8.15 10.32 4.41
C LYS A 39 9.26 9.72 3.53
N ASN A 40 10.33 9.21 4.15
CA ASN A 40 11.41 8.50 3.47
C ASN A 40 11.15 6.99 3.30
N PHE A 41 10.03 6.49 3.84
CA PHE A 41 9.66 5.09 3.73
C PHE A 41 9.51 4.66 2.27
N ARG A 42 10.08 3.51 1.93
CA ARG A 42 9.95 2.87 0.63
C ARG A 42 9.39 1.47 0.82
N PHE A 43 8.20 1.24 0.28
CA PHE A 43 7.58 -0.06 0.30
C PHE A 43 8.02 -0.87 -0.93
N TYR A 44 8.66 -2.02 -0.69
CA TYR A 44 9.04 -2.97 -1.74
C TYR A 44 8.23 -4.26 -1.56
N MET A 45 7.44 -4.63 -2.58
CA MET A 45 6.73 -5.90 -2.61
C MET A 45 7.18 -6.68 -3.85
N THR A 46 7.50 -7.96 -3.66
CA THR A 46 7.73 -8.90 -4.77
C THR A 46 6.65 -9.95 -4.75
N THR A 47 6.07 -10.28 -5.91
CA THR A 47 5.08 -11.34 -6.05
C THR A 47 5.52 -12.32 -7.11
N LYS A 48 5.27 -13.62 -6.89
CA LYS A 48 5.50 -14.67 -7.88
C LYS A 48 4.35 -14.80 -8.89
N LEU A 49 3.33 -13.95 -8.78
CA LEU A 49 2.16 -13.94 -9.68
C LEU A 49 2.46 -13.09 -10.93
N PRO A 50 2.24 -13.62 -12.15
CA PRO A 50 2.50 -12.90 -13.39
C PRO A 50 1.62 -11.65 -13.62
N ASN A 51 0.50 -11.53 -12.90
CA ASN A 51 -0.45 -10.43 -13.07
C ASN A 51 -1.19 -10.12 -11.75
N PRO A 52 -0.53 -9.49 -10.76
CA PRO A 52 -1.24 -8.94 -9.63
C PRO A 52 -2.25 -7.90 -10.13
N HIS A 53 -3.53 -8.14 -9.84
CA HIS A 53 -4.62 -7.25 -10.20
C HIS A 53 -4.63 -6.05 -9.24
N TYR A 54 -3.65 -5.17 -9.41
CA TYR A 54 -3.65 -3.89 -8.73
C TYR A 54 -4.69 -2.98 -9.37
N LEU A 55 -5.39 -2.19 -8.55
CA LEU A 55 -6.20 -1.09 -9.02
C LEU A 55 -5.36 -0.15 -9.91
N PRO A 56 -5.93 0.43 -10.98
CA PRO A 56 -5.21 1.27 -11.95
C PRO A 56 -4.38 2.39 -11.30
N GLU A 57 -4.86 2.91 -10.17
CA GLU A 57 -4.24 3.96 -9.36
C GLU A 57 -2.83 3.59 -8.87
N VAL A 58 -2.64 2.34 -8.44
CA VAL A 58 -1.34 1.84 -7.96
C VAL A 58 -0.37 1.64 -9.14
N ARG A 59 -0.89 1.20 -10.30
CA ARG A 59 -0.09 1.03 -11.53
C ARG A 59 0.39 2.38 -12.08
N ALA A 60 -0.46 3.41 -12.05
CA ALA A 60 -0.12 4.76 -12.49
C ALA A 60 0.92 5.44 -11.57
N ALA A 61 0.84 5.21 -10.26
CA ALA A 61 1.81 5.74 -9.31
C ALA A 61 3.23 5.17 -9.50
N SER A 62 3.36 3.91 -9.93
CA SER A 62 4.66 3.28 -10.23
C SER A 62 5.30 3.76 -11.54
N LEU A 63 4.49 4.24 -12.51
CA LEU A 63 4.98 4.68 -13.83
C LEU A 63 5.37 6.16 -13.88
N ARG A 64 5.05 6.95 -12.85
CA ARG A 64 5.38 8.39 -12.76
C ARG A 64 6.78 8.69 -12.18
N GLY A 65 7.67 7.70 -12.16
CA GLY A 65 9.01 7.78 -11.57
C GLY A 65 10.16 7.56 -12.55
N PHE A 66 9.93 7.68 -13.86
CA PHE A 66 10.97 7.79 -14.88
C PHE A 66 10.93 9.19 -15.51
#